data_AF-O15986-F1
#
_entry.id   AF-O15986-F1
#
_cell.length_a   1.000
_cell.length_b   1.000
_cell.length_c   1.000
_cell.angle_alpha   90.00
_cell.angle_beta   90.00
_cell.angle_gamma   90.00
#
_symmetry.space_group_name_H-M   'P 1'
#
loop_
_entity.id
_entity.type
_entity.pdbx_description
1 polymer ?
#
loop_
_entity_poly.entity_id
_entity_poly.type
_entity_poly.pdbx_seq_one_letter_code
_entity_poly.pdbx_strand_id
1 'polypeptide(L)'
;MDYDDEPREETQETSGDGNEAKLAMEEAARKKKEKVESEIAEYEEMRREQREKEADDLEQLRQKRESRKQERIEEDRRLLEVRKEEDKRRKAEEEERKRKKQEEERKRIEAKKIKLKEMEERKKMSKTPNFVITKKGASNLEEASKDMAKSKEQLEEEKRAILAQRIQPLSVDGLDLASLMEKATEFHNKIKNLANEKYELEERFKSQQYDMIDLAERARQMNKGKKRAVQVDDSFDPLAEKYTSAPPKVQMYSKYERHTDLRTYGTRVDYFETKAKKIEAELAIGKKDEDILLETMEQSEENPEAAPEPAPETEVAAEEE
;
A
#
# COMPACT_ATOMS: atom_id res chain seq x y z
N MET A 1 -27.61 -2.51 -80.28
CA MET A 1 -26.34 -2.10 -80.90
C MET A 1 -25.24 -2.59 -79.97
N ASP A 2 -24.57 -3.70 -80.20
CA ASP A 2 -24.61 -4.66 -81.30
C ASP A 2 -24.21 -6.02 -80.76
N TYR A 3 -24.78 -7.05 -81.38
CA TYR A 3 -24.31 -8.43 -81.32
C TYR A 3 -22.85 -8.48 -81.79
N ASP A 4 -22.02 -9.27 -81.13
CA ASP A 4 -21.00 -10.04 -81.85
C ASP A 4 -21.10 -11.49 -81.37
N ASP A 5 -21.58 -12.28 -82.32
CA ASP A 5 -21.84 -13.71 -82.33
C ASP A 5 -20.61 -14.36 -82.97
N GLU A 6 -19.79 -15.06 -82.18
CA GLU A 6 -18.77 -15.96 -82.72
C GLU A 6 -19.24 -17.42 -82.57
N PRO A 7 -19.07 -18.25 -83.62
CA PRO A 7 -19.76 -19.52 -83.75
C PRO A 7 -19.16 -20.58 -82.80
N ARG A 8 -20.05 -21.22 -82.05
CA ARG A 8 -19.76 -22.37 -81.20
C ARG A 8 -19.42 -23.57 -82.09
N GLU A 9 -18.18 -24.05 -82.03
CA GLU A 9 -17.74 -25.27 -82.71
C GLU A 9 -18.58 -26.48 -82.25
N GLU A 10 -19.28 -27.10 -83.20
CA GLU A 10 -19.93 -28.40 -83.06
C GLU A 10 -18.86 -29.48 -82.82
N THR A 11 -18.75 -29.93 -81.56
CA THR A 11 -17.99 -31.13 -81.23
C THR A 11 -18.85 -32.35 -81.51
N GLN A 12 -18.41 -33.14 -82.49
CA GLN A 12 -19.01 -34.38 -82.95
C GLN A 12 -19.16 -35.38 -81.80
N GLU A 13 -20.38 -35.89 -81.63
CA GLU A 13 -20.68 -37.03 -80.77
C GLU A 13 -19.97 -38.28 -81.32
N THR A 14 -18.98 -38.77 -80.57
CA THR A 14 -18.45 -40.12 -80.76
C THR A 14 -19.21 -41.06 -79.83
N SER A 15 -19.91 -42.01 -80.45
CA SER A 15 -20.69 -43.06 -79.83
C SER A 15 -19.78 -44.21 -79.42
N GLY A 16 -19.74 -44.50 -78.11
CA GLY A 16 -19.08 -45.67 -77.52
C GLY A 16 -18.77 -45.46 -76.02
N ASP A 17 -19.42 -46.23 -75.14
CA ASP A 17 -19.17 -46.31 -73.67
C ASP A 17 -19.32 -45.05 -72.79
N GLY A 18 -20.11 -44.07 -73.22
CA GLY A 18 -20.40 -42.85 -72.45
C GLY A 18 -21.15 -43.02 -71.12
N ASN A 19 -21.68 -44.21 -70.79
CA ASN A 19 -22.37 -44.46 -69.52
C ASN A 19 -21.41 -44.85 -68.38
N GLU A 20 -20.37 -45.64 -68.65
CA GLU A 20 -19.44 -46.10 -67.62
C GLU A 20 -18.47 -44.98 -67.21
N ALA A 21 -17.98 -44.20 -68.18
CA ALA A 21 -17.14 -43.02 -67.90
C ALA A 21 -17.90 -41.92 -67.12
N LYS A 22 -19.20 -41.73 -67.41
CA LYS A 22 -20.06 -40.81 -66.64
C LYS A 22 -20.32 -41.33 -65.22
N LEU A 23 -20.60 -42.63 -65.05
CA LEU A 23 -20.77 -43.24 -63.73
C LEU A 23 -19.49 -43.13 -62.89
N ALA A 24 -18.33 -43.38 -63.49
CA ALA A 24 -17.03 -43.26 -62.82
C ALA A 24 -16.69 -41.81 -62.43
N MET A 25 -17.04 -40.84 -63.27
CA MET A 25 -16.89 -39.42 -62.96
C MET A 25 -17.85 -38.96 -61.84
N GLU A 26 -19.09 -39.46 -61.83
CA GLU A 26 -20.07 -39.20 -60.77
C GLU A 26 -19.65 -39.83 -59.44
N GLU A 27 -19.11 -41.05 -59.44
CA GLU A 27 -18.57 -41.70 -58.26
C GLU A 27 -17.32 -40.96 -57.72
N ALA A 28 -16.44 -40.49 -58.61
CA ALA A 28 -15.30 -39.65 -58.22
C ALA A 28 -15.74 -38.29 -57.65
N ALA A 29 -16.78 -37.68 -58.21
CA ALA A 29 -17.36 -36.44 -57.68
C ALA A 29 -18.02 -36.66 -56.32
N ARG A 30 -18.71 -37.78 -56.11
CA ARG A 30 -19.29 -38.17 -54.82
C ARG A 30 -18.20 -38.42 -53.77
N LYS A 31 -17.13 -39.14 -54.11
CA LYS A 31 -15.97 -39.35 -53.23
C LYS A 31 -15.26 -38.05 -52.86
N LYS A 32 -15.19 -37.07 -53.77
CA LYS A 32 -14.65 -35.73 -53.46
C LYS A 32 -15.56 -34.98 -52.49
N LYS A 33 -16.88 -35.02 -52.68
CA LYS A 33 -17.85 -34.41 -51.76
C LYS A 33 -17.78 -35.03 -50.37
N GLU A 34 -17.75 -36.37 -50.29
CA GLU A 34 -17.64 -37.09 -49.02
C GLU A 34 -16.34 -36.77 -48.27
N LYS A 35 -15.21 -36.62 -48.98
CA LYS A 35 -13.95 -36.16 -48.37
C LYS A 35 -14.01 -34.73 -47.83
N VAL A 36 -14.61 -33.82 -48.59
CA VAL A 36 -14.80 -32.43 -48.14
C VAL A 36 -15.75 -32.37 -46.95
N GLU A 37 -16.82 -33.18 -46.96
CA GLU A 37 -17.76 -33.30 -45.83
C GLU A 37 -17.07 -33.88 -44.59
N SER A 38 -16.20 -34.88 -44.73
CA SER A 38 -15.41 -35.39 -43.60
C SER A 38 -14.41 -34.37 -43.07
N GLU A 39 -13.72 -33.65 -43.96
CA GLU A 39 -12.76 -32.60 -43.56
C GLU A 39 -13.47 -31.45 -42.82
N ILE A 40 -14.67 -31.05 -43.26
CA ILE A 40 -15.49 -30.05 -42.57
C ILE A 40 -15.94 -30.57 -41.20
N ALA A 41 -16.39 -31.82 -41.11
CA ALA A 41 -16.82 -32.41 -39.84
C ALA A 41 -15.66 -32.50 -38.82
N GLU A 42 -14.48 -32.93 -39.24
CA GLU A 42 -13.27 -32.96 -38.40
C GLU A 42 -12.87 -31.55 -37.95
N TYR A 43 -12.96 -30.55 -38.84
CA TYR A 43 -12.70 -29.15 -38.48
C TYR A 43 -13.71 -28.60 -37.47
N GLU A 44 -15.00 -28.94 -37.60
CA GLU A 44 -16.03 -28.56 -36.64
C GLU A 44 -15.81 -29.20 -35.27
N GLU A 45 -15.41 -30.47 -35.21
CA GLU A 45 -15.07 -31.18 -33.97
C GLU A 45 -13.85 -30.55 -33.29
N MET A 46 -12.78 -30.30 -34.04
CA MET A 46 -11.59 -29.59 -33.53
C MET A 46 -11.95 -28.23 -32.93
N ARG A 47 -12.88 -27.49 -33.56
CA ARG A 47 -13.34 -26.19 -33.05
C ARG A 47 -14.26 -26.29 -31.83
N ARG A 48 -14.97 -27.41 -31.66
CA ARG A 48 -15.74 -27.70 -30.44
C ARG A 48 -14.80 -28.00 -29.30
N GLU A 49 -13.82 -28.88 -29.51
CA GLU A 49 -12.82 -29.20 -28.50
C GLU A 49 -12.00 -27.99 -28.07
N GLN A 50 -11.60 -27.12 -29.00
CA GLN A 50 -10.89 -25.89 -28.67
C GLN A 50 -11.74 -24.98 -27.77
N ARG A 51 -13.02 -24.78 -28.09
CA ARG A 51 -13.93 -23.98 -27.26
C ARG A 51 -14.18 -24.61 -25.89
N GLU A 52 -14.26 -25.93 -25.82
CA GLU A 52 -14.43 -26.67 -24.56
C GLU A 52 -13.18 -26.53 -23.68
N LYS A 53 -11.98 -26.74 -24.24
CA LYS A 53 -10.71 -26.52 -23.54
C LYS A 53 -10.55 -25.08 -23.05
N GLU A 54 -10.87 -24.10 -23.89
CA GLU A 54 -10.85 -22.68 -23.51
C GLU A 54 -11.88 -22.35 -22.42
N ALA A 55 -13.07 -22.96 -22.46
CA ALA A 55 -14.10 -22.78 -21.45
C ALA A 55 -13.68 -23.37 -20.10
N ASP A 56 -13.10 -24.58 -20.10
CA ASP A 56 -12.58 -25.24 -18.90
C ASP A 56 -11.43 -24.44 -18.27
N ASP A 57 -10.50 -23.93 -19.08
CA ASP A 57 -9.40 -23.08 -18.61
C ASP A 57 -9.93 -21.77 -18.00
N LEU A 58 -10.94 -21.15 -18.62
CA LEU A 58 -11.60 -19.97 -18.08
C LEU A 58 -12.30 -20.26 -16.75
N GLU A 59 -12.95 -21.42 -16.62
CA GLU A 59 -13.60 -21.83 -15.39
C GLU A 59 -12.58 -22.08 -14.27
N GLN A 60 -11.49 -22.79 -14.55
CA GLN A 60 -10.41 -23.01 -13.58
C GLN A 60 -9.79 -21.68 -13.13
N LEU A 61 -9.60 -20.72 -14.04
CA LEU A 61 -9.10 -19.38 -13.69
C LEU A 61 -10.10 -18.60 -12.82
N ARG A 62 -11.40 -18.72 -13.07
CA ARG A 62 -12.45 -18.13 -12.24
C ARG A 62 -12.47 -18.75 -10.85
N GLN A 63 -12.48 -20.07 -10.73
CA GLN A 63 -12.41 -20.79 -9.46
C GLN A 63 -11.14 -20.43 -8.67
N LYS A 64 -9.99 -20.29 -9.36
CA LYS A 64 -8.72 -19.86 -8.73
C LYS A 64 -8.73 -18.39 -8.26
N ARG A 65 -9.53 -17.53 -8.89
CA ARG A 65 -9.74 -16.15 -8.43
C ARG A 65 -10.69 -16.10 -7.24
N GLU A 66 -11.75 -16.89 -7.26
CA GLU A 66 -12.73 -16.99 -6.19
C GLU A 66 -12.14 -17.59 -4.92
N SER A 67 -11.40 -18.69 -5.02
CA SER A 67 -10.64 -19.28 -3.90
C SER A 67 -9.69 -18.25 -3.28
N ARG A 68 -8.86 -17.58 -4.08
CA ARG A 68 -7.98 -16.50 -3.59
C ARG A 68 -8.75 -15.34 -2.93
N LYS A 69 -9.99 -15.07 -3.37
CA LYS A 69 -10.84 -14.05 -2.74
C LYS A 69 -11.40 -14.55 -1.41
N GLN A 70 -11.81 -15.81 -1.34
CA GLN A 70 -12.28 -16.45 -0.10
C GLN A 70 -11.16 -16.52 0.94
N GLU A 71 -9.95 -16.93 0.54
CA GLU A 71 -8.76 -16.96 1.41
C GLU A 71 -8.46 -15.58 2.02
N ARG A 72 -8.50 -14.51 1.22
CA ARG A 72 -8.33 -13.13 1.73
C ARG A 72 -9.43 -12.73 2.72
N ILE A 73 -10.69 -13.09 2.42
CA ILE A 73 -11.82 -12.79 3.31
C ILE A 73 -11.68 -13.57 4.64
N GLU A 74 -11.24 -14.82 4.59
CA GLU A 74 -11.01 -15.64 5.78
C GLU A 74 -9.82 -15.16 6.60
N GLU A 75 -8.72 -14.76 5.96
CA GLU A 75 -7.56 -14.16 6.62
C GLU A 75 -7.92 -12.83 7.29
N ASP A 76 -8.65 -11.95 6.60
CA ASP A 76 -9.15 -10.68 7.15
C ASP A 76 -10.10 -10.94 8.33
N ARG A 77 -11.00 -11.93 8.21
CA ARG A 77 -11.91 -12.32 9.28
C ARG A 77 -11.15 -12.82 10.50
N ARG A 78 -10.14 -13.68 10.30
CA ARG A 78 -9.29 -14.21 11.38
C ARG A 78 -8.51 -13.09 12.07
N LEU A 79 -7.94 -12.14 11.32
CA LEU A 79 -7.27 -10.97 11.87
C LEU A 79 -8.22 -10.08 12.69
N LEU A 80 -9.45 -9.89 12.20
CA LEU A 80 -10.50 -9.16 12.92
C LEU A 80 -10.92 -9.87 14.22
N GLU A 81 -11.01 -11.19 14.21
CA GLU A 81 -11.34 -12.00 15.40
C GLU A 81 -10.22 -11.90 16.45
N VAL A 82 -8.95 -12.08 16.05
CA VAL A 82 -7.78 -11.90 16.93
C VAL A 82 -7.73 -10.49 17.54
N ARG A 83 -7.96 -9.45 16.72
CA ARG A 83 -8.00 -8.07 17.20
C ARG A 83 -9.13 -7.83 18.20
N LYS A 84 -10.31 -8.40 17.96
CA LYS A 84 -11.46 -8.32 18.89
C LYS A 84 -11.17 -9.05 20.21
N GLU A 85 -10.48 -10.19 20.17
CA GLU A 85 -10.08 -10.92 21.38
C GLU A 85 -9.01 -10.17 22.16
N GLU A 86 -8.02 -9.58 21.48
CA GLU A 86 -7.00 -8.74 22.13
C GLU A 86 -7.60 -7.49 22.77
N ASP A 87 -8.52 -6.80 22.08
CA ASP A 87 -9.24 -5.64 22.62
C ASP A 87 -10.13 -6.04 23.82
N LYS A 88 -10.78 -7.21 23.78
CA LYS A 88 -11.54 -7.75 24.92
C LYS A 88 -10.62 -8.09 26.09
N ARG A 89 -9.47 -8.71 25.84
CA ARG A 89 -8.47 -9.04 26.87
C ARG A 89 -7.92 -7.78 27.52
N ARG A 90 -7.59 -6.77 26.72
CA ARG A 90 -7.12 -5.46 27.19
C ARG A 90 -8.17 -4.75 28.04
N LYS A 91 -9.45 -4.75 27.62
CA LYS A 91 -10.55 -4.18 28.42
C LYS A 91 -10.75 -4.92 29.73
N ALA A 92 -10.71 -6.26 29.71
CA ALA A 92 -10.81 -7.07 30.93
C ALA A 92 -9.65 -6.81 31.90
N GLU A 93 -8.41 -6.69 31.39
CA GLU A 93 -7.22 -6.35 32.19
C GLU A 93 -7.31 -4.91 32.76
N GLU A 94 -7.79 -3.95 31.98
CA GLU A 94 -8.02 -2.58 32.45
C GLU A 94 -9.11 -2.53 33.54
N GLU A 95 -10.20 -3.28 33.40
CA GLU A 95 -11.25 -3.41 34.42
C GLU A 95 -10.77 -4.13 35.69
N GLU A 96 -9.98 -5.20 35.56
CA GLU A 96 -9.38 -5.89 36.70
C GLU A 96 -8.37 -5.01 37.42
N ARG A 97 -7.51 -4.29 36.68
CA ARG A 97 -6.57 -3.30 37.24
C ARG A 97 -7.32 -2.18 37.95
N LYS A 98 -8.44 -1.70 37.40
CA LYS A 98 -9.29 -0.69 38.04
C LYS A 98 -9.94 -1.22 39.32
N ARG A 99 -10.42 -2.48 39.34
CA ARG A 99 -10.94 -3.13 40.56
C ARG A 99 -9.86 -3.29 41.63
N LYS A 100 -8.65 -3.75 41.26
CA LYS A 100 -7.51 -3.87 42.18
C LYS A 100 -7.11 -2.52 42.77
N LYS A 101 -7.04 -1.46 41.95
CA LYS A 101 -6.77 -0.09 42.42
C LYS A 101 -7.83 0.39 43.40
N GLN A 102 -9.12 0.16 43.13
CA GLN A 102 -10.20 0.56 44.04
C GLN A 102 -10.15 -0.20 45.37
N GLU A 103 -9.81 -1.49 45.36
CA GLU A 103 -9.66 -2.28 46.59
C GLU A 103 -8.41 -1.85 47.40
N GLU A 104 -7.29 -1.59 46.72
CA GLU A 104 -6.06 -1.07 47.35
C GLU A 104 -6.27 0.34 47.92
N GLU A 105 -6.98 1.21 47.21
CA GLU A 105 -7.34 2.55 47.69
C GLU A 105 -8.25 2.48 48.92
N ARG A 106 -9.24 1.58 48.93
CA ARG A 106 -10.10 1.33 50.11
C ARG A 106 -9.27 0.86 51.30
N LYS A 107 -8.37 -0.12 51.11
CA LYS A 107 -7.44 -0.58 52.16
C LYS A 107 -6.50 0.53 52.62
N ARG A 108 -6.04 1.40 51.72
CA ARG A 108 -5.19 2.55 52.05
C ARG A 108 -5.94 3.62 52.85
N ILE A 109 -7.20 3.88 52.54
CA ILE A 109 -8.06 4.81 53.30
C ILE A 109 -8.34 4.23 54.69
N GLU A 110 -8.62 2.92 54.80
CA GLU A 110 -8.84 2.25 56.08
C GLU A 110 -7.57 2.23 56.94
N ALA A 111 -6.41 1.88 56.36
CA ALA A 111 -5.12 1.94 57.03
C ALA A 111 -4.75 3.38 57.45
N LYS A 112 -5.08 4.40 56.64
CA LYS A 112 -4.92 5.81 57.02
C LYS A 112 -5.84 6.20 58.18
N LYS A 113 -7.09 5.73 58.21
CA LYS A 113 -8.02 5.97 59.33
C LYS A 113 -7.53 5.30 60.62
N ILE A 114 -7.03 4.07 60.54
CA ILE A 114 -6.45 3.35 61.68
C ILE A 114 -5.18 4.07 62.17
N LYS A 115 -4.26 4.42 61.27
CA LYS A 115 -3.07 5.21 61.62
C LYS A 115 -3.39 6.60 62.16
N LEU A 116 -4.45 7.25 61.67
CA LEU A 116 -4.86 8.57 62.18
C LEU A 116 -5.37 8.43 63.62
N LYS A 117 -6.19 7.41 63.91
CA LYS A 117 -6.65 7.11 65.27
C LYS A 117 -5.47 6.77 66.21
N GLU A 118 -4.55 5.92 65.76
CA GLU A 118 -3.35 5.55 66.51
C GLU A 118 -2.44 6.77 66.76
N MET A 119 -2.27 7.64 65.75
CA MET A 119 -1.50 8.89 65.88
C MET A 119 -2.21 9.94 66.74
N GLU A 120 -3.54 9.96 66.78
CA GLU A 120 -4.32 10.81 67.66
C GLU A 120 -4.19 10.36 69.13
N GLU A 121 -4.18 9.04 69.37
CA GLU A 121 -3.86 8.45 70.68
C GLU A 121 -2.39 8.70 71.07
N ARG A 122 -1.45 8.62 70.11
CA ARG A 122 -0.02 8.88 70.36
C ARG A 122 0.30 10.37 70.51
N LYS A 123 -0.41 11.27 69.83
CA LYS A 123 -0.33 12.74 70.00
C LYS A 123 -0.88 13.20 71.35
N LYS A 124 -1.85 12.46 71.92
CA LYS A 124 -2.26 12.66 73.33
C LYS A 124 -1.13 12.32 74.31
N MET A 125 -0.11 11.56 73.90
CA MET A 125 0.99 11.10 74.75
C MET A 125 2.39 11.67 74.43
N SER A 126 2.56 12.52 73.41
CA SER A 126 3.91 12.94 72.98
C SER A 126 3.95 14.38 72.45
N LYS A 127 4.30 15.33 73.32
CA LYS A 127 4.83 16.66 72.96
C LYS A 127 6.35 16.59 72.82
N THR A 128 6.90 16.61 71.60
CA THR A 128 8.19 17.23 71.21
C THR A 128 8.43 17.07 69.69
N PRO A 129 8.92 18.08 68.95
CA PRO A 129 9.19 17.98 67.52
C PRO A 129 10.68 17.68 67.24
N ASN A 130 10.97 16.80 66.27
CA ASN A 130 12.28 16.75 65.64
C ASN A 130 12.13 16.54 64.11
N PHE A 131 12.47 17.57 63.36
CA PHE A 131 12.61 17.59 61.91
C PHE A 131 14.04 17.20 61.52
N VAL A 132 14.22 16.32 60.53
CA VAL A 132 15.44 16.27 59.71
C VAL A 132 15.03 16.06 58.25
N ILE A 133 15.23 17.09 57.44
CA ILE A 133 15.05 17.09 55.98
C ILE A 133 16.40 16.67 55.37
N THR A 134 16.48 15.46 54.83
CA THR A 134 17.61 15.07 53.98
C THR A 134 17.30 15.44 52.53
N LYS A 135 18.00 16.46 52.02
CA LYS A 135 18.08 16.81 50.59
C LYS A 135 18.61 15.61 49.81
N LYS A 136 17.85 15.11 48.84
CA LYS A 136 18.37 14.23 47.78
C LYS A 136 18.23 14.96 46.45
N GLY A 137 19.34 15.51 45.99
CA GLY A 137 19.50 15.97 44.60
C GLY A 137 19.76 14.77 43.68
N ALA A 138 19.46 14.96 42.40
CA ALA A 138 19.64 14.01 41.28
C ALA A 138 18.44 13.09 40.93
N SER A 139 17.21 13.61 40.97
CA SER A 139 16.00 12.92 40.47
C SER A 139 15.43 13.48 39.16
N ASN A 140 16.01 14.54 38.57
CA ASN A 140 15.37 15.25 37.45
C ASN A 140 15.14 14.44 36.17
N LEU A 141 15.89 13.35 35.91
CA LEU A 141 15.70 12.55 34.69
C LEU A 141 14.67 11.42 34.88
N GLU A 142 14.62 10.81 36.07
CA GLU A 142 13.59 9.82 36.42
C GLU A 142 12.24 10.47 36.74
N GLU A 143 12.23 11.66 37.36
CA GLU A 143 10.99 12.41 37.64
C GLU A 143 10.35 12.93 36.35
N ALA A 144 11.13 13.46 35.40
CA ALA A 144 10.60 13.85 34.09
C ALA A 144 9.98 12.66 33.33
N SER A 145 10.57 11.46 33.48
CA SER A 145 10.05 10.23 32.90
C SER A 145 8.78 9.73 33.60
N LYS A 146 8.64 9.97 34.91
CA LYS A 146 7.43 9.65 35.69
C LYS A 146 6.30 10.64 35.44
N ASP A 147 6.60 11.92 35.24
CA ASP A 147 5.62 12.95 34.93
C ASP A 147 5.07 12.80 33.49
N MET A 148 5.89 12.36 32.54
CA MET A 148 5.46 12.03 31.17
C MET A 148 4.74 10.68 31.06
N ALA A 149 4.77 9.86 32.10
CA ALA A 149 4.09 8.57 32.19
C ALA A 149 2.87 8.59 33.12
N LYS A 150 2.40 9.77 33.53
CA LYS A 150 1.14 9.87 34.28
C LYS A 150 0.02 9.29 33.43
N SER A 151 -0.64 8.27 33.97
CA SER A 151 -1.78 7.65 33.29
C SER A 151 -2.86 8.71 33.08
N LYS A 152 -3.63 8.60 31.99
CA LYS A 152 -4.78 9.48 31.73
C LYS A 152 -5.70 9.61 32.96
N GLU A 153 -5.88 8.52 33.70
CA GLU A 153 -6.65 8.48 34.95
C GLU A 153 -6.04 9.36 36.05
N GLN A 154 -4.72 9.38 36.19
CA GLN A 154 -4.02 10.22 37.17
C GLN A 154 -4.12 11.71 36.82
N LEU A 155 -4.03 12.06 35.53
CA LEU A 155 -4.21 13.45 35.08
C LEU A 155 -5.65 13.93 35.30
N GLU A 156 -6.64 13.07 35.12
CA GLU A 156 -8.05 13.38 35.42
C GLU A 156 -8.31 13.54 36.91
N GLU A 157 -7.68 12.72 37.76
CA GLU A 157 -7.74 12.84 39.22
C GLU A 157 -7.04 14.11 39.72
N GLU A 158 -5.85 14.43 39.21
CA GLU A 158 -5.15 15.68 39.51
C GLU A 158 -5.99 16.89 39.09
N LYS A 159 -6.57 16.86 37.88
CA LYS A 159 -7.49 17.90 37.41
C LYS A 159 -8.70 18.04 38.34
N ARG A 160 -9.31 16.92 38.77
CA ARG A 160 -10.46 16.94 39.69
C ARG A 160 -10.07 17.51 41.05
N ALA A 161 -8.90 17.16 41.57
CA ALA A 161 -8.39 17.68 42.84
C ALA A 161 -8.11 19.20 42.75
N ILE A 162 -7.48 19.66 41.68
CA ILE A 162 -7.23 21.10 41.44
C ILE A 162 -8.54 21.87 41.32
N LEU A 163 -9.51 21.34 40.57
CA LEU A 163 -10.82 21.96 40.43
C LEU A 163 -11.56 22.02 41.77
N ALA A 164 -11.51 20.96 42.59
CA ALA A 164 -12.09 20.96 43.93
C ALA A 164 -11.43 22.00 44.86
N GLN A 165 -10.12 22.24 44.70
CA GLN A 165 -9.41 23.29 45.45
C GLN A 165 -9.78 24.70 44.97
N ARG A 166 -9.92 24.90 43.65
CA ARG A 166 -10.23 26.22 43.06
C ARG A 166 -11.70 26.61 43.21
N ILE A 167 -12.60 25.64 43.11
CA ILE A 167 -14.05 25.83 43.28
C ILE A 167 -14.37 25.69 44.76
N GLN A 168 -14.43 26.82 45.46
CA GLN A 168 -14.86 26.81 46.84
C GLN A 168 -16.37 26.54 46.93
N PRO A 169 -16.80 25.65 47.85
CA PRO A 169 -18.22 25.40 48.06
C PRO A 169 -18.93 26.68 48.54
N LEU A 170 -20.12 26.92 48.01
CA LEU A 170 -20.88 28.11 48.31
C LEU A 170 -21.46 28.01 49.73
N SER A 171 -21.04 28.89 50.63
CA SER A 171 -21.67 29.06 51.95
C SER A 171 -22.59 30.29 51.91
N VAL A 172 -23.88 30.04 51.76
CA VAL A 172 -24.93 31.09 51.72
C VAL A 172 -25.78 31.15 52.99
N ASP A 173 -25.66 30.16 53.87
CA ASP A 173 -26.49 30.06 55.08
C ASP A 173 -26.15 31.17 56.08
N GLY A 174 -27.17 31.92 56.51
CA GLY A 174 -27.05 32.97 57.52
C GLY A 174 -26.50 34.31 57.03
N LEU A 175 -26.38 34.53 55.72
CA LEU A 175 -25.97 35.83 55.18
C LEU A 175 -27.15 36.81 55.08
N ASP A 176 -26.87 38.09 55.33
CA ASP A 176 -27.81 39.18 55.09
C ASP A 176 -27.87 39.59 53.61
N LEU A 177 -28.98 40.21 53.20
CA LEU A 177 -29.31 40.55 51.81
C LEU A 177 -28.21 41.41 51.15
N ALA A 178 -27.65 42.37 51.87
CA ALA A 178 -26.54 43.19 51.39
C ALA A 178 -25.27 42.35 51.12
N SER A 179 -24.90 41.45 52.04
CA SER A 179 -23.74 40.55 51.88
C SER A 179 -23.93 39.53 50.76
N LEU A 180 -25.18 39.09 50.50
CA LEU A 180 -25.52 38.26 49.35
C LEU A 180 -25.30 39.00 48.02
N MET A 181 -25.67 40.27 47.94
CA MET A 181 -25.43 41.09 46.75
C MET A 181 -23.94 41.31 46.49
N GLU A 182 -23.16 41.60 47.54
CA GLU A 182 -21.70 41.72 47.42
C GLU A 182 -21.06 40.43 46.89
N LYS A 183 -21.38 39.27 47.47
CA LYS A 183 -20.90 37.97 46.97
C LYS A 183 -21.31 37.69 45.53
N ALA A 184 -22.54 38.04 45.15
CA ALA A 184 -23.01 37.87 43.76
C ALA A 184 -22.17 38.72 42.78
N THR A 185 -21.90 39.98 43.13
CA THR A 185 -21.04 40.85 42.32
C THR A 185 -19.58 40.37 42.25
N GLU A 186 -19.03 39.85 43.36
CA GLU A 186 -17.70 39.25 43.39
C GLU A 186 -17.61 38.04 42.45
N PHE A 187 -18.59 37.12 42.52
CA PHE A 187 -18.63 35.96 41.63
C PHE A 187 -18.81 36.35 40.17
N HIS A 188 -19.64 37.36 39.89
CA HIS A 188 -19.79 37.88 38.53
C HIS A 188 -18.47 38.38 37.96
N ASN A 189 -17.72 39.19 38.71
CA ASN A 189 -16.41 39.67 38.31
C ASN A 189 -15.40 38.52 38.14
N LYS A 190 -15.42 37.55 39.06
CA LYS A 190 -14.55 36.36 38.99
C LYS A 190 -14.85 35.52 37.75
N ILE A 191 -16.12 35.28 37.43
CA ILE A 191 -16.53 34.55 36.22
C ILE A 191 -16.09 35.30 34.96
N LYS A 192 -16.27 36.63 34.93
CA LYS A 192 -15.82 37.46 33.80
C LYS A 192 -14.30 37.34 33.58
N ASN A 193 -13.51 37.41 34.64
CA ASN A 193 -12.06 37.24 34.55
C ASN A 193 -11.67 35.84 34.07
N LEU A 194 -12.31 34.78 34.61
CA LEU A 194 -12.08 33.41 34.17
C LEU A 194 -12.45 33.19 32.69
N ALA A 195 -13.50 33.84 32.20
CA ALA A 195 -13.89 33.77 30.79
C ALA A 195 -12.85 34.42 29.88
N ASN A 196 -12.29 35.56 30.29
CA ASN A 196 -11.19 36.22 29.58
C ASN A 196 -9.92 35.35 29.58
N GLU A 197 -9.51 34.83 30.74
CA GLU A 197 -8.36 33.92 30.86
C GLU A 197 -8.53 32.69 29.95
N LYS A 198 -9.75 32.12 29.92
CA LYS A 198 -10.05 30.99 29.04
C LYS A 198 -9.86 31.36 27.57
N TYR A 199 -10.38 32.51 27.14
CA TYR A 199 -10.24 32.98 25.76
C TYR A 199 -8.77 33.18 25.37
N GLU A 200 -7.98 33.84 26.21
CA GLU A 200 -6.53 34.04 25.97
C GLU A 200 -5.77 32.71 25.86
N LEU A 201 -6.10 31.74 26.73
CA LEU A 201 -5.51 30.40 26.68
C LEU A 201 -5.92 29.63 25.42
N GLU A 202 -7.18 29.73 24.99
CA GLU A 202 -7.66 29.10 23.77
C GLU A 202 -6.98 29.68 22.52
N GLU A 203 -6.82 31.00 22.44
CA GLU A 203 -6.08 31.65 21.34
C GLU A 203 -4.60 31.23 21.34
N ARG A 204 -3.94 31.24 22.51
CA ARG A 204 -2.56 30.76 22.63
C ARG A 204 -2.43 29.29 22.22
N PHE A 205 -3.39 28.45 22.59
CA PHE A 205 -3.39 27.04 22.22
C PHE A 205 -3.53 26.85 20.70
N LYS A 206 -4.40 27.62 20.04
CA LYS A 206 -4.49 27.62 18.57
C LYS A 206 -3.17 28.02 17.92
N SER A 207 -2.55 29.12 18.36
CA SER A 207 -1.23 29.54 17.84
C SER A 207 -0.19 28.44 17.99
N GLN A 208 -0.09 27.81 19.16
CA GLN A 208 0.82 26.68 19.39
C GLN A 208 0.52 25.47 18.50
N GLN A 209 -0.77 25.19 18.24
CA GLN A 209 -1.15 24.12 17.30
C GLN A 209 -0.70 24.43 15.87
N TYR A 210 -0.85 25.67 15.41
CA TYR A 210 -0.34 26.10 14.11
C TYR A 210 1.18 25.93 14.02
N ASP A 211 1.91 26.41 15.02
CA ASP A 211 3.37 26.27 15.09
C ASP A 211 3.81 24.80 15.08
N MET A 212 3.09 23.92 15.79
CA MET A 212 3.37 22.48 15.79
C MET A 212 3.13 21.81 14.44
N ILE A 213 2.09 22.22 13.72
CA ILE A 213 1.81 21.71 12.37
C ILE A 213 2.91 22.15 11.40
N ASP A 214 3.30 23.43 11.43
CA ASP A 214 4.37 23.97 10.58
C ASP A 214 5.71 23.28 10.85
N LEU A 215 6.09 23.14 12.13
CA LEU A 215 7.31 22.43 12.52
C LEU A 215 7.30 20.96 12.08
N ALA A 216 6.16 20.27 12.21
CA ALA A 216 6.01 18.91 11.75
C ALA A 216 6.12 18.79 10.23
N GLU A 217 5.56 19.75 9.49
CA GLU A 217 5.69 19.80 8.03
C GLU A 217 7.13 20.08 7.60
N ARG A 218 7.78 21.08 8.20
CA ARG A 218 9.19 21.41 7.95
C ARG A 218 10.10 20.21 8.23
N ALA A 219 9.86 19.48 9.32
CA ALA A 219 10.58 18.25 9.64
C ALA A 219 10.35 17.17 8.56
N ARG A 220 9.11 17.00 8.07
CA ARG A 220 8.81 16.07 6.96
C ARG A 220 9.53 16.47 5.67
N GLN A 221 9.56 17.76 5.33
CA GLN A 221 10.26 18.27 4.16
C GLN A 221 11.78 18.04 4.25
N MET A 222 12.40 18.34 5.40
CA MET A 222 13.83 18.04 5.63
C MET A 222 14.13 16.54 5.48
N ASN A 223 13.26 15.69 6.03
CA ASN A 223 13.42 14.24 5.92
C ASN A 223 13.21 13.72 4.50
N LYS A 224 12.34 14.37 3.70
CA LYS A 224 12.17 14.07 2.27
C LYS A 224 13.39 14.49 1.44
N GLY A 225 14.01 15.63 1.77
CA GLY A 225 15.28 16.07 1.19
C GLY A 225 16.42 15.10 1.46
N LYS A 226 16.53 14.57 2.68
CA LYS A 226 17.50 13.52 3.05
C LYS A 226 17.27 12.21 2.28
N LYS A 227 16.02 11.83 1.97
CA LYS A 227 15.71 10.65 1.15
C LYS A 227 16.07 10.81 -0.33
N ARG A 228 16.15 12.04 -0.85
CA ARG A 228 16.70 12.30 -2.20
C ARG A 228 18.23 12.25 -2.24
N ALA A 229 18.88 12.39 -1.09
CA ALA A 229 20.32 12.17 -0.92
C ALA A 229 20.68 10.69 -0.69
N VAL A 230 19.69 9.82 -0.48
CA VAL A 230 19.78 8.41 -0.91
C VAL A 230 19.56 8.41 -2.43
N GLN A 231 20.47 9.09 -3.14
CA GLN A 231 20.75 8.70 -4.52
C GLN A 231 21.04 7.22 -4.44
N VAL A 232 20.37 6.42 -5.28
CA VAL A 232 20.68 5.00 -5.45
C VAL A 232 22.19 4.88 -5.48
N ASP A 233 22.75 4.43 -4.37
CA ASP A 233 24.17 4.23 -4.25
C ASP A 233 24.44 3.09 -5.23
N ASP A 234 24.86 3.39 -6.46
CA ASP A 234 25.49 2.41 -7.34
C ASP A 234 26.91 2.07 -6.81
N SER A 235 27.15 2.32 -5.53
CA SER A 235 28.31 1.84 -4.80
C SER A 235 28.21 0.33 -4.67
N PHE A 236 29.37 -0.29 -4.85
CA PHE A 236 29.58 -1.73 -4.86
C PHE A 236 29.01 -2.38 -3.58
N ASP A 237 28.18 -3.43 -3.70
CA ASP A 237 27.62 -4.18 -2.56
C ASP A 237 28.78 -4.74 -1.71
N PRO A 238 28.99 -4.27 -0.47
CA PRO A 238 30.09 -4.76 0.39
C PRO A 238 29.98 -6.27 0.69
N LEU A 239 28.81 -6.86 0.47
CA LEU A 239 28.61 -8.29 0.57
C LEU A 239 29.15 -9.05 -0.65
N ALA A 240 29.15 -8.43 -1.84
CA ALA A 240 29.76 -9.01 -3.04
C ALA A 240 31.30 -9.12 -2.90
N GLU A 241 31.92 -8.20 -2.14
CA GLU A 241 33.36 -8.28 -1.83
C GLU A 241 33.74 -9.51 -1.00
N LYS A 242 32.83 -9.97 -0.13
CA LYS A 242 33.05 -11.14 0.74
C LYS A 242 32.76 -12.46 0.05
N TYR A 243 31.98 -12.46 -1.03
CA TYR A 243 31.57 -13.65 -1.76
C TYR A 243 31.87 -13.52 -3.25
N THR A 244 33.15 -13.30 -3.58
CA THR A 244 33.64 -13.15 -4.97
C THR A 244 33.40 -14.39 -5.84
N SER A 245 33.19 -15.56 -5.24
CA SER A 245 32.91 -16.81 -5.94
C SER A 245 31.42 -17.06 -6.20
N ALA A 246 30.52 -16.24 -5.63
CA ALA A 246 29.09 -16.35 -5.86
C ALA A 246 28.66 -15.45 -7.04
N PRO A 247 27.78 -15.92 -7.94
CA PRO A 247 27.29 -15.09 -9.03
C PRO A 247 26.60 -13.83 -8.49
N PRO A 248 26.70 -12.69 -9.21
CA PRO A 248 26.13 -11.43 -8.74
C PRO A 248 24.62 -11.58 -8.54
N LYS A 249 24.10 -10.96 -7.48
CA LYS A 249 22.66 -10.99 -7.20
C LYS A 249 21.89 -10.32 -8.33
N VAL A 250 21.08 -11.08 -9.05
CA VAL A 250 20.15 -10.55 -10.04
C VAL A 250 18.95 -9.94 -9.32
N GLN A 251 18.70 -8.65 -9.53
CA GLN A 251 17.48 -8.01 -9.02
C GLN A 251 16.29 -8.52 -9.85
N MET A 252 15.47 -9.40 -9.27
CA MET A 252 14.27 -9.98 -9.91
C MET A 252 13.12 -8.98 -10.06
N TYR A 253 13.18 -7.88 -9.31
CA TYR A 253 12.21 -6.79 -9.33
C TYR A 253 12.88 -5.52 -9.86
N SER A 254 12.13 -4.72 -10.61
CA SER A 254 12.62 -3.43 -11.08
C SER A 254 12.94 -2.52 -9.88
N LYS A 255 14.02 -1.74 -9.96
CA LYS A 255 14.36 -0.72 -8.94
C LYS A 255 13.19 0.26 -8.67
N TYR A 256 12.22 0.34 -9.60
CA TYR A 256 11.03 1.18 -9.52
C TYR A 256 9.76 0.46 -9.04
N GLU A 257 9.78 -0.86 -8.84
CA GLU A 257 8.59 -1.65 -8.47
C GLU A 257 8.01 -1.26 -7.11
N ARG A 258 8.84 -0.69 -6.23
CA ARG A 258 8.42 -0.20 -4.90
C ARG A 258 7.77 1.19 -4.93
N HIS A 259 7.61 1.81 -6.11
CA HIS A 259 6.90 3.09 -6.22
C HIS A 259 5.43 2.84 -6.54
N THR A 260 4.56 3.19 -5.60
CA THR A 260 3.11 3.09 -5.81
C THR A 260 2.70 4.05 -6.93
N ASP A 261 2.22 3.51 -8.05
CA ASP A 261 1.75 4.32 -9.18
C ASP A 261 0.46 5.06 -8.81
N LEU A 262 0.55 6.39 -8.71
CA LEU A 262 -0.55 7.30 -8.38
C LEU A 262 -1.48 7.57 -9.57
N ARG A 263 -1.14 7.10 -10.78
CA ARG A 263 -2.01 7.23 -11.96
C ARG A 263 -3.26 6.36 -11.80
N THR A 264 -4.38 6.85 -12.32
CA THR A 264 -5.65 6.10 -12.36
C THR A 264 -5.52 4.86 -13.23
N TYR A 265 -6.40 3.88 -13.02
CA TYR A 265 -6.34 2.60 -13.72
C TYR A 265 -6.36 2.76 -15.25
N GLY A 266 -7.25 3.61 -15.79
CA GLY A 266 -7.32 3.90 -17.22
C GLY A 266 -6.00 4.43 -17.78
N THR A 267 -5.45 5.48 -17.15
CA THR A 267 -4.16 6.07 -17.57
C THR A 267 -3.00 5.07 -17.49
N ARG A 268 -3.06 4.12 -16.55
CA ARG A 268 -2.05 3.07 -16.43
C ARG A 268 -2.14 2.07 -17.58
N VAL A 269 -3.35 1.62 -17.91
CA VAL A 269 -3.60 0.73 -19.05
C VAL A 269 -3.13 1.40 -20.33
N ASP A 270 -3.55 2.63 -20.59
CA ASP A 270 -3.14 3.39 -21.79
C ASP A 270 -1.61 3.52 -21.87
N TYR A 271 -0.94 3.81 -20.76
CA TYR A 271 0.52 3.93 -20.71
C TYR A 271 1.24 2.62 -21.02
N PHE A 272 0.73 1.50 -20.52
CA PHE A 272 1.34 0.19 -20.78
C PHE A 272 1.03 -0.32 -22.19
N GLU A 273 -0.18 -0.08 -22.71
CA GLU A 273 -0.53 -0.44 -24.09
C GLU A 273 0.26 0.36 -25.11
N THR A 274 0.43 1.68 -24.88
CA THR A 274 1.27 2.52 -25.76
C THR A 274 2.73 2.11 -25.73
N LYS A 275 3.26 1.76 -24.55
CA LYS A 275 4.62 1.22 -24.44
C LYS A 275 4.77 -0.16 -25.07
N ALA A 276 3.80 -1.06 -24.89
CA ALA A 276 3.81 -2.38 -25.51
C ALA A 276 3.86 -2.27 -27.03
N LYS A 277 3.00 -1.44 -27.63
CA LYS A 277 3.01 -1.15 -29.07
C LYS A 277 4.34 -0.60 -29.56
N LYS A 278 5.00 0.25 -28.77
CA LYS A 278 6.32 0.80 -29.12
C LYS A 278 7.40 -0.29 -29.11
N ILE A 279 7.40 -1.17 -28.11
CA ILE A 279 8.34 -2.28 -28.01
C ILE A 279 8.10 -3.30 -29.14
N GLU A 280 6.84 -3.61 -29.44
CA GLU A 280 6.47 -4.48 -30.56
C GLU A 280 6.93 -3.89 -31.90
N ALA A 281 6.80 -2.57 -32.09
CA ALA A 281 7.30 -1.89 -33.28
C ALA A 281 8.83 -1.93 -33.36
N GLU A 282 9.54 -1.70 -32.26
CA GLU A 282 11.02 -1.78 -32.21
C GLU A 282 11.51 -3.21 -32.49
N LEU A 283 10.87 -4.24 -31.94
CA LEU A 283 11.16 -5.64 -32.23
C LEU A 283 10.85 -6.01 -33.69
N ALA A 284 9.78 -5.45 -34.26
CA ALA A 284 9.45 -5.67 -35.67
C ALA A 284 10.44 -4.99 -36.62
N ILE A 285 11.04 -3.85 -36.23
CA ILE A 285 12.11 -3.21 -36.98
C ILE A 285 13.38 -4.06 -36.91
N GLY A 286 13.77 -4.52 -35.70
CA GLY A 286 14.93 -5.41 -35.55
C GLY A 286 14.80 -6.73 -36.33
N LYS A 287 13.59 -7.30 -36.42
CA LYS A 287 13.32 -8.47 -37.27
C LYS A 287 13.45 -8.15 -38.76
N LYS A 288 12.99 -6.99 -39.22
CA LYS A 288 13.18 -6.57 -40.61
C LYS A 288 14.66 -6.39 -40.95
N ASP A 289 15.44 -5.85 -40.03
CA ASP A 289 16.88 -5.68 -40.21
C ASP A 289 17.60 -7.05 -40.24
N GLU A 290 17.16 -8.03 -39.45
CA GLU A 290 17.62 -9.42 -39.53
C GLU A 290 17.18 -10.12 -40.83
N ASP A 291 15.94 -9.91 -41.28
CA ASP A 291 15.40 -10.48 -42.52
C ASP A 291 16.15 -9.91 -43.75
N ILE A 292 16.48 -8.61 -43.76
CA ILE A 292 17.29 -7.96 -44.80
C ILE A 292 18.73 -8.50 -44.79
N LEU A 293 19.30 -8.77 -43.62
CA LEU A 293 20.62 -9.41 -43.50
C LEU A 293 20.62 -10.84 -44.04
N LEU A 294 19.54 -11.60 -43.82
CA LEU A 294 19.40 -12.95 -44.36
C LEU A 294 19.20 -12.93 -45.89
N GLU A 295 18.38 -12.02 -46.40
CA GLU A 295 18.12 -11.87 -47.84
C GLU A 295 19.37 -11.38 -48.61
N THR A 296 20.19 -10.51 -48.00
CA THR A 296 21.48 -10.09 -48.58
C THR A 296 22.54 -11.19 -48.52
N MET A 297 22.50 -12.07 -47.50
CA MET A 297 23.35 -13.26 -47.45
C MET A 297 22.95 -14.28 -48.52
N GLU A 298 21.65 -14.56 -48.71
CA GLU A 298 21.16 -15.45 -49.76
C GLU A 298 21.49 -14.94 -51.18
N GLN A 299 21.37 -13.63 -51.43
CA GLN A 299 21.77 -13.02 -52.70
C GLN A 299 23.28 -13.10 -52.96
N SER A 300 24.11 -13.16 -51.92
CA SER A 300 25.56 -13.37 -52.06
C SER A 300 25.95 -14.83 -52.35
N GLU A 301 25.07 -15.79 -52.02
CA GLU A 301 25.25 -17.22 -52.34
C GLU A 301 24.78 -17.56 -53.77
N GLU A 302 23.79 -16.84 -54.32
CA GLU A 302 23.27 -17.04 -55.67
C GLU A 302 24.14 -16.45 -56.81
N ASN A 303 25.07 -15.53 -56.51
CA ASN A 303 25.97 -14.96 -57.53
C ASN A 303 27.40 -14.74 -56.99
N PRO A 304 28.35 -15.67 -57.26
CA PRO A 304 29.69 -15.62 -56.66
C PRO A 304 30.67 -14.65 -57.35
N GLU A 305 30.24 -13.82 -58.32
CA GLU A 305 31.15 -13.00 -59.14
C GLU A 305 30.94 -11.48 -58.98
N ALA A 306 30.79 -10.99 -57.75
CA ALA A 306 30.93 -9.56 -57.46
C ALA A 306 31.54 -9.35 -56.07
N ALA A 307 32.88 -9.48 -55.99
CA ALA A 307 33.62 -9.03 -54.82
C ALA A 307 33.57 -7.49 -54.73
N PRO A 308 33.15 -6.89 -53.60
CA PRO A 308 33.31 -5.46 -53.39
C PRO A 308 34.79 -5.14 -53.15
N GLU A 309 35.33 -4.18 -53.90
CA GLU A 309 36.68 -3.63 -53.66
C GLU A 309 36.78 -3.05 -52.24
N PRO A 310 37.91 -3.27 -51.52
CA PRO A 310 38.09 -2.68 -50.19
C PRO A 310 38.26 -1.16 -50.30
N ALA A 311 37.51 -0.44 -49.47
CA ALA A 311 37.61 1.01 -49.33
C ALA A 311 39.05 1.45 -48.95
N PRO A 312 39.54 2.61 -49.43
CA PRO A 312 40.91 3.04 -49.18
C PRO A 312 41.12 3.40 -47.70
N GLU A 313 42.17 2.84 -47.12
CA GLU A 313 42.65 3.11 -45.77
C GLU A 313 42.97 4.61 -45.62
N THR A 314 42.29 5.27 -44.68
CA THR A 314 42.64 6.62 -44.26
C THR A 314 43.88 6.55 -43.37
N GLU A 315 45.03 6.97 -43.91
CA GLU A 315 46.25 7.22 -43.15
C GLU A 315 45.97 8.20 -42.00
N VAL A 316 46.25 7.73 -40.77
CA VAL A 316 46.30 8.58 -39.58
C VAL A 316 47.59 9.38 -39.66
N ALA A 317 47.49 10.62 -40.15
CA ALA A 317 48.57 11.59 -40.02
C ALA A 317 48.70 11.98 -38.55
N ALA A 318 49.83 11.60 -37.95
CA ALA A 318 50.35 12.20 -36.75
C ALA A 318 50.76 13.64 -37.05
N GLU A 319 50.19 14.61 -36.34
CA GLU A 319 50.80 15.93 -36.18
C GLU A 319 51.04 16.19 -34.70
N GLU A 320 52.31 16.44 -34.41
CA GLU A 320 52.88 16.99 -33.19
C GLU A 320 52.46 18.46 -33.03
N GLU A 321 51.83 18.81 -31.91
CA GLU A 321 52.22 19.85 -30.93
C GLU A 321 51.08 20.11 -29.91
#